data_AF-A0AAV4BXB8-F1
#
_entry.id   AF-A0AAV4BXB8-F1
#
_cell.length_a   1.000
_cell.length_b   1.000
_cell.length_c   1.000
_cell.angle_alpha   90.00
_cell.angle_beta   90.00
_cell.angle_gamma   90.00
#
_symmetry.space_group_name_H-M   'P 1'
#
loop_
_entity.id
_entity.type
_entity.pdbx_description
1 polymer ?
#
loop_
_entity_poly.entity_id
_entity_poly.type
_entity_poly.pdbx_seq_one_letter_code
_entity_poly.pdbx_strand_id
1 'polypeptide(L)'
;MPKKSVGVRCKSSRCRDREFYCHELTVQDRIEINVGFFRSGQLSDQRNFLASYVDSKETTKKKEGSRKNKTMIYTLPIHEQRKQVCQHMFLSTLGVTERQIRTALKKRQRDGQIAMKGRGGRREAEKVEDEEKRQSY
;
A
#
# COMPACT_ATOMS: atom_id res chain seq x y z
N MET A 1 15.75 2.54 -3.79
CA MET A 1 15.20 1.56 -2.83
C MET A 1 15.75 0.20 -3.21
N PRO A 2 16.38 -0.56 -2.30
CA PRO A 2 16.91 -1.88 -2.64
C PRO A 2 15.76 -2.82 -3.03
N LYS A 3 15.99 -3.65 -4.06
CA LYS A 3 15.06 -4.72 -4.46
C LYS A 3 14.83 -5.62 -3.26
N LYS A 4 13.58 -5.80 -2.87
CA LYS A 4 13.24 -6.69 -1.76
C LYS A 4 12.96 -8.08 -2.29
N SER A 5 13.54 -9.09 -1.65
CA SER A 5 13.26 -10.49 -1.95
C SER A 5 11.76 -10.79 -1.86
N VAL A 6 11.25 -11.56 -2.82
CA VAL A 6 9.88 -12.09 -2.77
C VAL A 6 9.71 -12.95 -1.51
N GLY A 7 8.65 -12.68 -0.74
CA GLY A 7 8.37 -13.39 0.50
C GLY A 7 7.78 -14.80 0.29
N VAL A 8 7.35 -15.43 1.38
CA VAL A 8 6.69 -16.73 1.35
C VAL A 8 5.34 -16.63 0.62
N ARG A 9 4.99 -17.67 -0.15
CA ARG A 9 3.68 -17.76 -0.84
C ARG A 9 2.55 -17.94 0.17
N CYS A 10 1.35 -17.48 -0.20
CA CYS A 10 0.15 -17.82 0.54
C CYS A 10 -0.12 -19.34 0.47
N LYS A 11 -0.36 -19.98 1.63
CA LYS A 11 -0.69 -21.40 1.74
C LYS A 11 -2.16 -21.66 2.10
N SER A 12 -2.99 -20.61 2.14
CA SER A 12 -4.38 -20.74 2.60
C SER A 12 -5.26 -21.43 1.55
N SER A 13 -5.94 -22.50 1.96
CA SER A 13 -6.96 -23.19 1.14
C SER A 13 -8.10 -22.26 0.75
N ARG A 14 -8.48 -21.31 1.62
CA ARG A 14 -9.53 -20.30 1.35
C ARG A 14 -9.26 -19.43 0.12
N CYS A 15 -8.01 -19.29 -0.31
CA CYS A 15 -7.70 -18.58 -1.55
C CYS A 15 -8.13 -19.38 -2.79
N ARG A 16 -8.13 -20.72 -2.70
CA ARG A 16 -8.62 -21.61 -3.76
C ARG A 16 -10.13 -21.49 -3.88
N ASP A 17 -10.84 -21.56 -2.76
CA ASP A 17 -12.31 -21.53 -2.72
C ASP A 17 -12.90 -20.19 -3.18
N ARG A 18 -12.11 -19.11 -3.09
CA ARG A 18 -12.50 -17.75 -3.51
C ARG A 18 -12.00 -17.39 -4.91
N GLU A 19 -11.52 -18.38 -5.66
CA GLU A 19 -11.01 -18.21 -7.03
C GLU A 19 -9.89 -17.14 -7.12
N PHE A 20 -9.10 -17.00 -6.05
CA PHE A 20 -7.94 -16.12 -6.07
C PHE A 20 -6.77 -16.81 -6.76
N TYR A 21 -6.05 -16.03 -7.56
CA TYR A 21 -4.91 -16.49 -8.35
C TYR A 21 -3.66 -16.83 -7.52
N CYS A 22 -3.78 -16.93 -6.18
CA CYS A 22 -2.67 -17.22 -5.28
C CYS A 22 -2.01 -18.58 -5.58
N HIS A 23 -2.80 -19.58 -5.98
CA HIS A 23 -2.31 -20.95 -6.24
C HIS A 23 -1.65 -21.07 -7.61
N GLU A 24 -2.23 -20.42 -8.62
CA GLU A 24 -1.72 -20.42 -10.00
C GLU A 24 -0.50 -19.52 -10.20
N LEU A 25 -0.34 -18.47 -9.38
CA LEU A 25 0.80 -17.56 -9.45
C LEU A 25 2.13 -18.28 -9.19
N THR A 26 2.99 -18.36 -10.21
CA THR A 26 4.28 -19.06 -10.12
C THR A 26 5.33 -18.23 -9.38
N VAL A 27 6.45 -18.86 -9.03
CA VAL A 27 7.58 -18.12 -8.43
C VAL A 27 8.18 -17.14 -9.44
N GLN A 28 8.24 -17.53 -10.71
CA GLN A 28 8.80 -16.71 -11.79
C GLN A 28 7.97 -15.44 -12.00
N ASP A 29 6.64 -15.55 -12.09
CA ASP A 29 5.75 -14.38 -12.22
C ASP A 29 5.94 -13.40 -11.07
N ARG A 30 6.12 -13.91 -9.84
CA ARG A 30 6.33 -13.07 -8.66
C ARG A 30 7.63 -12.29 -8.75
N ILE A 31 8.68 -12.93 -9.26
CA ILE A 31 9.99 -12.30 -9.46
C ILE A 31 9.86 -11.22 -10.55
N GLU A 32 9.20 -11.52 -11.66
CA GLU A 32 9.00 -10.56 -12.76
C GLU A 32 8.21 -9.34 -12.32
N ILE A 33 7.10 -9.54 -11.61
CA ILE A 33 6.29 -8.46 -11.03
C ILE A 33 7.13 -7.63 -10.05
N ASN A 34 7.91 -8.28 -9.18
CA ASN A 34 8.77 -7.59 -8.22
C ASN A 34 9.82 -6.74 -8.95
N VAL A 35 10.50 -7.31 -9.95
CA VAL A 35 11.49 -6.60 -10.76
C VAL A 35 10.85 -5.41 -11.48
N GLY A 36 9.68 -5.61 -12.10
CA GLY A 36 8.92 -4.54 -12.77
C GLY A 36 8.54 -3.41 -11.81
N PHE A 37 8.08 -3.76 -10.60
CA PHE A 37 7.74 -2.79 -9.56
C PHE A 37 8.93 -1.94 -9.11
N PHE A 38 10.12 -2.55 -8.96
CA PHE A 38 11.33 -1.84 -8.55
C PHE A 38 12.07 -1.15 -9.71
N ARG A 39 11.77 -1.48 -10.98
CA ARG A 39 12.44 -0.95 -12.17
C ARG A 39 12.34 0.58 -12.29
N SER A 40 11.20 1.16 -11.93
CA SER A 40 11.00 2.62 -12.00
C SER A 40 11.89 3.40 -11.03
N GLY A 41 12.36 2.77 -9.94
CA GLY A 41 13.26 3.37 -8.94
C GLY A 41 12.66 4.52 -8.10
N GLN A 42 11.63 5.19 -8.61
CA GLN A 42 10.97 6.33 -7.99
C GLN A 42 9.84 5.92 -7.06
N LEU A 43 9.76 6.60 -5.92
CA LEU A 43 8.77 6.32 -4.89
C LEU A 43 7.35 6.76 -5.30
N SER A 44 7.23 7.77 -6.15
CA SER A 44 5.97 8.21 -6.77
C SER A 44 5.40 7.10 -7.63
N ASP A 45 6.19 6.56 -8.56
CA ASP A 45 5.78 5.52 -9.50
C ASP A 45 5.38 4.24 -8.79
N GLN A 46 6.17 3.83 -7.78
CA GLN A 46 5.82 2.69 -6.93
C GLN A 46 4.48 2.89 -6.23
N ARG A 47 4.21 4.09 -5.70
CA ARG A 47 2.92 4.34 -5.05
C ARG A 47 1.77 4.42 -6.06
N ASN A 48 2.00 4.96 -7.26
CA ASN A 48 1.03 4.98 -8.34
C ASN A 48 0.65 3.55 -8.74
N PHE A 49 1.66 2.68 -8.89
CA PHE A 49 1.45 1.25 -9.12
C PHE A 49 0.62 0.62 -7.99
N LEU A 50 0.98 0.84 -6.72
CA LEU A 50 0.19 0.31 -5.60
C LEU A 50 -1.25 0.82 -5.63
N ALA A 51 -1.47 2.08 -6.02
CA ALA A 51 -2.80 2.68 -6.09
C ALA A 51 -3.61 2.23 -7.32
N SER A 52 -2.97 1.77 -8.40
CA SER A 52 -3.66 1.30 -9.61
C SER A 52 -4.09 -0.17 -9.52
N TYR A 53 -3.41 -0.96 -8.68
CA TYR A 53 -3.65 -2.40 -8.49
C TYR A 53 -4.34 -2.74 -7.15
N VAL A 54 -4.64 -1.74 -6.33
CA VAL A 54 -5.42 -1.90 -5.10
C VAL A 54 -6.67 -1.04 -5.16
N ASP A 55 -7.82 -1.70 -5.21
CA ASP A 55 -9.13 -1.06 -5.19
C ASP A 55 -9.74 -1.10 -3.79
N SER A 56 -10.64 -0.16 -3.51
CA SER A 56 -11.45 -0.17 -2.30
C SER A 56 -12.92 -0.22 -2.66
N LYS A 57 -13.62 -1.29 -2.27
CA LYS A 57 -15.06 -1.43 -2.44
C LYS A 57 -15.77 -1.10 -1.12
N GLU A 58 -16.86 -0.37 -1.17
CA GLU A 58 -17.69 -0.14 0.01
C GLU A 58 -18.35 -1.45 0.44
N THR A 59 -18.36 -1.69 1.75
CA THR A 59 -18.96 -2.90 2.29
C THR A 59 -20.48 -2.76 2.25
N THR A 60 -21.15 -3.51 1.37
CA THR A 60 -22.61 -3.48 1.19
C THR A 60 -23.39 -3.96 2.41
N LYS A 61 -22.78 -4.77 3.29
CA LYS A 61 -23.38 -5.24 4.55
C LYS A 61 -22.54 -4.76 5.74
N LYS A 62 -23.00 -3.70 6.42
CA LYS A 62 -22.42 -3.30 7.70
C LYS A 62 -22.75 -4.38 8.73
N LYS A 63 -21.72 -5.06 9.23
CA LYS A 63 -21.87 -5.91 10.41
C LYS A 63 -22.02 -4.99 11.63
N GLU A 64 -23.03 -5.20 12.47
CA GLU A 64 -23.17 -4.44 13.73
C GLU A 64 -21.86 -4.45 14.52
N GLY A 65 -21.44 -3.27 15.01
CA GLY A 65 -20.17 -3.07 15.70
C GLY A 65 -18.92 -2.93 14.81
N SER A 66 -19.02 -3.14 13.49
CA SER A 66 -17.89 -2.93 12.58
C SER A 66 -17.73 -1.46 12.18
N ARG A 67 -16.58 -0.86 12.53
CA ARG A 67 -16.16 0.47 12.02
C ARG A 67 -15.62 0.42 10.59
N LYS A 68 -15.47 -0.77 9.99
CA LYS A 68 -14.89 -0.93 8.64
C LYS A 68 -15.97 -0.75 7.56
N ASN A 69 -15.92 0.39 6.87
CA ASN A 69 -16.83 0.71 5.77
C ASN A 69 -16.31 0.29 4.38
N LYS A 70 -15.04 -0.13 4.28
CA LYS A 70 -14.37 -0.43 3.01
C LYS A 70 -13.62 -1.75 3.09
N THR A 71 -13.73 -2.54 2.03
CA THR A 71 -12.95 -3.75 1.79
C THR A 71 -11.94 -3.48 0.69
N MET A 72 -10.67 -3.85 0.90
CA MET A 72 -9.63 -3.70 -0.11
C MET A 72 -9.57 -4.94 -1.01
N ILE A 73 -9.45 -4.71 -2.30
CA ILE A 73 -9.28 -5.73 -3.33
C ILE A 73 -7.86 -5.59 -3.88
N TYR A 74 -7.09 -6.67 -3.82
CA TYR A 74 -5.70 -6.68 -4.26
C TYR A 74 -5.59 -7.43 -5.58
N THR A 75 -5.01 -6.80 -6.59
CA THR A 75 -4.79 -7.41 -7.91
C THR A 75 -3.33 -7.34 -8.29
N LEU A 76 -2.85 -8.27 -9.13
CA LEU A 76 -1.52 -8.25 -9.70
C LEU A 76 -1.61 -8.30 -11.22
N PRO A 77 -0.71 -7.60 -11.94
CA PRO A 77 -0.59 -7.75 -13.39
C PRO A 77 0.14 -9.06 -13.71
N ILE A 78 -0.53 -9.98 -14.40
CA ILE A 78 -0.01 -11.28 -14.83
C ILE A 78 -0.44 -11.48 -16.27
N HIS A 79 0.52 -11.68 -17.19
CA HIS A 79 0.25 -11.83 -18.63
C HIS A 79 -0.74 -10.77 -19.17
N GLU A 80 -0.48 -9.50 -18.87
CA GLU A 80 -1.32 -8.34 -19.27
C GLU A 80 -2.73 -8.29 -18.64
N GLN A 81 -3.10 -9.28 -17.82
CA GLN A 81 -4.37 -9.35 -17.13
C GLN A 81 -4.24 -8.95 -15.66
N ARG A 82 -5.31 -8.36 -15.11
CA ARG A 82 -5.41 -8.10 -13.67
C ARG A 82 -5.99 -9.33 -12.98
N LYS A 83 -5.18 -10.02 -12.18
CA LYS A 83 -5.61 -11.20 -11.43
C LYS A 83 -5.73 -10.87 -9.95
N GLN A 84 -6.87 -11.20 -9.36
CA GLN A 84 -7.12 -10.96 -7.95
C GLN A 84 -6.35 -11.95 -7.08
N VAL A 85 -5.70 -11.44 -6.04
CA VAL A 85 -4.95 -12.22 -5.06
C VAL A 85 -5.32 -11.79 -3.63
N CYS A 86 -4.96 -12.61 -2.64
CA CYS A 86 -5.12 -12.19 -1.25
C CYS A 86 -4.10 -11.12 -0.87
N GLN A 87 -4.41 -10.36 0.19
CA GLN A 87 -3.52 -9.33 0.75
C GLN A 87 -2.12 -9.89 1.03
N HIS A 88 -2.03 -11.07 1.66
CA HIS A 88 -0.74 -11.67 2.01
C HIS A 88 0.11 -11.94 0.77
N MET A 89 -0.49 -12.48 -0.30
CA MET A 89 0.22 -12.76 -1.54
C MET A 89 0.75 -11.45 -2.15
N PHE A 90 -0.09 -10.43 -2.25
CA PHE A 90 0.29 -9.12 -2.79
C PHE A 90 1.47 -8.49 -2.01
N LEU A 91 1.37 -8.46 -0.68
CA LEU A 91 2.43 -7.92 0.19
C LEU A 91 3.72 -8.73 0.08
N SER A 92 3.63 -10.06 0.05
CA SER A 92 4.79 -10.95 -0.06
C SER A 92 5.52 -10.78 -1.39
N THR A 93 4.79 -10.63 -2.50
CA THR A 93 5.37 -10.51 -3.84
C THR A 93 6.09 -9.18 -4.00
N LEU A 94 5.51 -8.08 -3.52
CA LEU A 94 6.12 -6.74 -3.66
C LEU A 94 7.09 -6.38 -2.52
N GLY A 95 7.12 -7.15 -1.42
CA GLY A 95 7.93 -6.85 -0.25
C GLY A 95 7.50 -5.58 0.48
N VAL A 96 6.22 -5.19 0.36
CA VAL A 96 5.67 -3.96 0.96
C VAL A 96 4.85 -4.28 2.20
N THR A 97 4.65 -3.27 3.05
CA THR A 97 3.79 -3.36 4.24
C THR A 97 2.41 -2.76 3.96
N GLU A 98 1.40 -3.18 4.74
CA GLU A 98 0.05 -2.61 4.63
C GLU A 98 0.05 -1.08 4.83
N ARG A 99 0.93 -0.57 5.70
CA ARG A 99 1.09 0.87 5.92
C ARG A 99 1.50 1.59 4.62
N GLN A 100 2.38 1.00 3.82
CA GLN A 100 2.79 1.59 2.54
C GLN A 100 1.63 1.68 1.55
N ILE A 101 0.80 0.64 1.46
CA ILE A 101 -0.41 0.63 0.63
C ILE A 101 -1.39 1.70 1.09
N ARG A 102 -1.73 1.73 2.39
CA ARG A 102 -2.62 2.76 2.95
C ARG A 102 -2.11 4.17 2.67
N THR A 103 -0.79 4.38 2.73
CA THR A 103 -0.18 5.67 2.41
C THR A 103 -0.30 6.01 0.92
N ALA A 104 -0.10 5.03 0.03
CA ALA A 104 -0.28 5.21 -1.41
C ALA A 104 -1.73 5.58 -1.74
N LEU A 105 -2.70 4.85 -1.18
CA LEU A 105 -4.13 5.11 -1.37
C LEU A 105 -4.58 6.47 -0.83
N LYS A 106 -4.13 6.88 0.35
CA LYS A 106 -4.44 8.21 0.91
C LYS A 106 -3.90 9.34 0.03
N LYS A 107 -2.73 9.14 -0.57
CA LYS A 107 -2.09 10.14 -1.44
C LYS A 107 -2.66 10.18 -2.86
N ARG A 108 -3.57 9.26 -3.20
CA ARG A 108 -4.29 9.23 -4.48
C ARG A 108 -5.26 10.42 -4.65
N GLN A 109 -5.56 11.17 -3.59
CA GLN A 109 -6.69 12.12 -3.56
C GLN A 109 -6.36 13.61 -3.76
N ARG A 110 -5.35 14.01 -4.54
CA ARG A 110 -5.31 15.43 -4.96
C ARG A 110 -5.22 15.65 -6.48
N ASP A 111 -4.17 15.24 -7.18
CA ASP A 111 -3.99 15.75 -8.56
C ASP A 111 -3.43 14.73 -9.57
N GLY A 112 -3.81 13.45 -9.48
CA GLY A 112 -3.28 12.42 -10.39
C GLY A 112 -1.75 12.18 -10.29
N GLN A 113 -1.05 12.96 -9.46
CA GLN A 113 0.37 12.87 -9.18
C GLN A 113 0.58 12.77 -7.66
N ILE A 114 1.36 11.78 -7.26
CA ILE A 114 1.72 11.58 -5.86
C ILE A 114 2.83 12.56 -5.50
N ALA A 115 2.44 13.64 -4.82
CA ALA A 115 3.35 14.68 -4.35
C ALA A 115 4.58 14.10 -3.61
N MET A 116 5.76 14.42 -4.13
CA MET A 116 7.05 14.18 -3.49
C MET A 116 7.16 15.17 -2.32
N LYS A 117 6.94 14.73 -1.08
CA LYS A 117 7.30 15.51 0.11
C LYS A 117 8.20 14.70 1.03
N GLY A 118 9.25 15.40 1.50
CA GLY A 118 10.40 14.90 2.25
C GLY A 118 10.04 14.08 3.49
N ARG A 119 10.96 13.19 3.87
CA ARG A 119 10.81 12.36 5.07
C ARG A 119 11.30 13.17 6.26
N GLY A 120 10.39 13.44 7.21
CA GLY A 120 10.74 13.83 8.58
C GLY A 120 11.05 15.31 8.78
N GLY A 121 10.04 16.07 9.22
CA GLY A 121 10.27 17.17 10.14
C GLY A 121 9.86 16.68 11.53
N ARG A 122 10.80 16.63 12.47
CA ARG A 122 10.47 16.62 13.90
C ARG A 122 9.58 17.85 14.12
N ARG A 123 8.46 17.72 14.84
CA ARG A 123 7.69 18.89 15.27
C ARG A 123 8.65 19.72 16.13
N GLU A 124 9.14 20.85 15.61
CA GLU A 124 9.64 21.91 16.48
C GLU A 124 8.39 22.45 17.18
N ALA A 125 8.25 22.08 18.45
CA ALA A 125 7.25 22.67 19.32
C ALA A 125 7.61 24.16 19.45
N GLU A 126 6.80 25.00 18.79
CA GLU A 126 6.22 26.23 19.34
C GLU A 126 7.02 26.84 20.51
N LYS A 127 7.94 27.77 20.19
CA LYS A 127 8.50 28.73 21.14
C LYS A 127 8.05 30.13 20.74
N VAL A 128 6.81 30.45 21.08
CA VAL A 128 6.24 31.81 21.23
C VAL A 128 5.18 31.56 22.31
N GLU A 129 5.30 31.94 23.58
CA GLU A 129 5.44 33.28 24.17
C GLU A 129 5.86 33.11 25.64
N ASP A 130 6.96 33.73 26.11
CA ASP A 130 7.16 34.01 27.55
C ASP A 130 8.21 35.12 27.80
N GLU A 131 8.23 36.18 26.98
CA GLU A 131 9.13 37.34 27.20
C GLU A 131 8.45 38.59 27.76
N GLU A 132 7.12 38.65 27.88
CA GLU A 132 6.42 39.85 28.40
C GLU A 132 6.04 39.82 29.89
N LYS A 133 6.33 38.75 30.63
CA LYS A 133 6.02 38.68 32.09
C LYS A 133 7.18 38.98 33.04
N ARG A 134 8.32 39.47 32.54
CA ARG A 134 9.51 39.72 33.36
C ARG A 134 9.92 41.19 33.54
N GLN A 135 9.08 42.14 33.10
CA GLN A 135 9.27 43.59 33.38
C GLN A 135 8.20 44.19 34.30
N SER A 136 7.42 43.35 34.97
CA SER A 136 6.47 43.77 36.01
C SER A 136 6.63 42.84 37.21
N TYR A 137 7.71 43.03 37.97
CA TYR A 137 7.81 42.88 39.42
C TYR A 137 9.22 43.27 39.89
#